data_AF-A0A9C9N4Z8-F1
#
_entry.id   AF-A0A9C9N4Z8-F1
#
_cell.length_a   1.000
_cell.length_b   1.000
_cell.length_c   1.000
_cell.angle_alpha   90.00
_cell.angle_beta   90.00
_cell.angle_gamma   90.00
#
_symmetry.space_group_name_H-M   'P 1'
#
loop_
_entity.id
_entity.type
_entity.pdbx_description
1 polymer ?
#
loop_
_entity_poly.entity_id
_entity_poly.type
_entity_poly.pdbx_seq_one_letter_code
_entity_poly.pdbx_strand_id
1 'polypeptide(L)'
;MNVVEYIATLLQTGLGSLAAYLAAHVLLCLLPAFFIAGALSALVPKEAITRYLGRDTSKWISYPASAAGGFVLAVCSCTIMPLFASIYKKGAGLGPAITFLFVGPAINILAISFTGVQIGMDIALARIILSIVFGIGIGLLMAWFFRADDAAHNEATNSSRAFAQGARVPARTWVFFALLLGVLVAGTLQVSVLTDSYATFTLPGAWAGSFQGWLDGIVPPNPALGIEGVSVHGVALIGLLILISVAAWLG
;
A
#
# COMPACT_ATOMS: atom_id res chain seq x y z
N MET A 1 -21.37 38.22 1.07
CA MET A 1 -20.20 37.34 0.82
C MET A 1 -19.75 37.60 -0.60
N ASN A 2 -18.53 38.09 -0.78
CA ASN A 2 -18.01 38.37 -2.12
C ASN A 2 -17.72 37.05 -2.86
N VAL A 3 -17.89 37.03 -4.18
CA VAL A 3 -17.61 35.83 -5.01
C VAL A 3 -16.18 35.32 -4.77
N VAL A 4 -15.24 36.23 -4.53
CA VAL A 4 -13.84 35.93 -4.18
C VAL A 4 -13.71 35.22 -2.82
N GLU A 5 -14.46 35.65 -1.80
CA GLU A 5 -14.50 34.95 -0.50
C GLU A 5 -15.12 33.56 -0.64
N TYR A 6 -16.20 33.44 -1.41
CA TYR A 6 -16.87 32.15 -1.61
C TYR A 6 -15.95 31.13 -2.32
N ILE A 7 -15.23 31.57 -3.36
CA ILE A 7 -14.24 30.74 -4.05
C ILE A 7 -13.06 30.40 -3.13
N ALA A 8 -12.54 31.37 -2.36
CA ALA A 8 -11.46 31.11 -1.39
C ALA A 8 -11.89 30.10 -0.31
N THR A 9 -13.12 30.21 0.18
CA THR A 9 -13.69 29.29 1.18
C THR A 9 -13.88 27.89 0.58
N LEU A 10 -14.37 27.77 -0.66
CA LEU A 10 -14.48 26.48 -1.35
C LEU A 10 -13.12 25.82 -1.60
N LEU A 11 -12.10 26.61 -1.95
CA LEU A 11 -10.75 26.09 -2.17
C LEU A 11 -10.13 25.61 -0.86
N GLN A 12 -10.21 26.41 0.20
CA GLN A 12 -9.71 26.05 1.53
C GLN A 12 -10.43 24.84 2.12
N THR A 13 -11.74 24.72 1.92
CA THR A 13 -12.52 23.56 2.41
C THR A 13 -12.21 22.29 1.60
N GLY A 14 -12.05 22.39 0.28
CA GLY A 14 -11.58 21.29 -0.55
C GLY A 14 -10.18 20.81 -0.18
N LEU A 15 -9.25 21.75 0.02
CA LEU A 15 -7.87 21.45 0.45
C LEU A 15 -7.82 20.84 1.87
N GLY A 16 -8.60 21.37 2.82
CA GLY A 16 -8.65 20.88 4.19
C GLY A 16 -9.23 19.47 4.31
N SER A 17 -10.33 19.19 3.60
CA SER A 17 -10.94 17.85 3.58
C SER A 17 -10.03 16.81 2.90
N LEU A 18 -9.39 17.19 1.80
CA LEU A 18 -8.40 16.35 1.13
C LEU A 18 -7.21 16.05 2.05
N ALA A 19 -6.69 17.06 2.76
CA ALA A 19 -5.58 16.89 3.70
C ALA A 19 -5.93 15.98 4.88
N ALA A 20 -7.11 16.13 5.48
CA ALA A 20 -7.59 15.27 6.55
C ALA A 20 -7.78 13.82 6.09
N TYR A 21 -8.39 13.63 4.91
CA TYR A 21 -8.57 12.32 4.30
C TYR A 21 -7.24 11.65 3.97
N LEU A 22 -6.30 12.40 3.35
CA LEU A 22 -4.96 11.93 3.07
C LEU A 22 -4.23 11.54 4.37
N ALA A 23 -4.27 12.38 5.41
CA ALA A 23 -3.61 12.07 6.68
C ALA A 23 -4.16 10.79 7.31
N ALA A 24 -5.48 10.64 7.41
CA ALA A 24 -6.11 9.43 7.96
C ALA A 24 -5.81 8.19 7.10
N HIS A 25 -5.98 8.30 5.78
CA HIS A 25 -5.83 7.17 4.86
C HIS A 25 -4.37 6.73 4.70
N VAL A 26 -3.43 7.69 4.62
CA VAL A 26 -1.99 7.40 4.56
C VAL A 26 -1.54 6.73 5.85
N LEU A 27 -2.00 7.19 7.01
CA LEU A 27 -1.56 6.67 8.30
C LEU A 27 -2.14 5.29 8.61
N LEU A 28 -3.44 5.10 8.38
CA LEU A 28 -4.15 3.88 8.80
C LEU A 28 -4.00 2.74 7.81
N CYS A 29 -3.87 3.03 6.51
CA CYS A 29 -3.82 2.01 5.47
C CYS A 29 -2.43 1.91 4.83
N LEU A 30 -1.87 3.04 4.40
CA LEU A 30 -0.69 3.05 3.54
C LEU A 30 0.61 2.77 4.31
N LEU A 31 0.77 3.34 5.51
CA LEU A 31 1.95 3.12 6.36
C LEU A 31 2.09 1.66 6.84
N PRO A 32 1.07 1.02 7.44
CA PRO A 32 1.15 -0.39 7.82
C PRO A 32 1.37 -1.28 6.59
N ALA A 33 0.71 -0.98 5.47
CA ALA A 33 0.81 -1.82 4.30
C ALA A 33 2.17 -1.69 3.58
N PHE A 34 2.78 -0.51 3.55
CA PHE A 34 4.17 -0.35 3.11
C PHE A 34 5.16 -1.04 4.05
N PHE A 35 4.92 -0.98 5.36
CA PHE A 35 5.75 -1.71 6.31
C PHE A 35 5.65 -3.22 6.09
N ILE A 36 4.43 -3.75 5.93
CA ILE A 36 4.18 -5.17 5.64
C ILE A 36 4.79 -5.57 4.30
N ALA A 37 4.64 -4.73 3.26
CA ALA A 37 5.28 -4.97 1.96
C ALA A 37 6.81 -5.00 2.10
N GLY A 38 7.41 -4.10 2.89
CA GLY A 38 8.85 -4.10 3.20
C GLY A 38 9.29 -5.34 3.99
N ALA A 39 8.49 -5.79 4.95
CA ALA A 39 8.77 -7.00 5.72
C ALA A 39 8.63 -8.27 4.88
N LEU A 40 7.57 -8.41 4.08
CA LEU A 40 7.43 -9.48 3.08
C LEU A 40 8.58 -9.43 2.08
N SER A 41 9.01 -8.24 1.68
CA SER A 41 10.21 -8.06 0.87
C SER A 41 11.47 -8.55 1.58
N ALA A 42 11.60 -8.43 2.90
CA ALA A 42 12.73 -9.01 3.62
C ALA A 42 12.61 -10.53 3.80
N LEU A 43 11.39 -11.03 4.02
CA LEU A 43 11.10 -12.43 4.37
C LEU A 43 11.03 -13.36 3.15
N VAL A 44 10.60 -12.87 1.98
CA VAL A 44 10.47 -13.69 0.77
C VAL A 44 11.86 -13.97 0.20
N PRO A 45 12.32 -15.23 0.17
CA PRO A 45 13.64 -15.59 -0.33
C PRO A 45 13.74 -15.28 -1.82
N LYS A 46 14.89 -14.75 -2.23
CA LYS A 46 15.17 -14.42 -3.64
C LYS A 46 14.98 -15.65 -4.52
N GLU A 47 15.38 -16.82 -4.02
CA GLU A 47 15.31 -18.11 -4.70
C GLU A 47 13.86 -18.50 -5.03
N ALA A 48 12.88 -18.16 -4.19
CA ALA A 48 11.47 -18.42 -4.50
C ALA A 48 10.98 -17.50 -5.62
N ILE A 49 11.36 -16.21 -5.58
CA ILE A 49 10.99 -15.24 -6.61
C ILE A 49 11.63 -15.60 -7.96
N THR A 50 12.93 -15.89 -8.00
CA THR A 50 13.61 -16.23 -9.26
C THR A 50 13.19 -17.60 -9.78
N ARG A 51 12.82 -18.55 -8.91
CA ARG A 51 12.30 -19.87 -9.35
C ARG A 51 10.95 -19.78 -10.05
N TYR A 52 10.01 -19.00 -9.50
CA TYR A 52 8.64 -18.94 -10.03
C TYR A 52 8.39 -17.74 -10.96
N LEU A 53 8.99 -16.59 -10.68
CA LEU A 53 8.79 -15.34 -11.43
C LEU A 53 10.06 -14.89 -12.18
N GLY A 54 11.15 -15.66 -12.15
CA GLY A 54 12.40 -15.30 -12.82
C GLY A 54 12.25 -15.19 -14.33
N ARG A 55 13.16 -14.43 -14.95
CA ARG A 55 13.22 -14.25 -16.40
C ARG A 55 13.46 -15.56 -17.16
N ASP A 56 14.30 -16.43 -16.60
CA ASP A 56 14.67 -17.72 -17.19
C ASP A 56 13.62 -18.82 -16.91
N THR A 57 12.63 -18.55 -16.06
CA THR A 57 11.53 -19.47 -15.77
C THR A 57 10.58 -19.57 -16.97
N SER A 58 10.11 -20.78 -17.27
CA SER A 58 9.13 -21.02 -18.33
C SER A 58 7.92 -20.08 -18.18
N LYS A 59 7.56 -19.40 -19.27
CA LYS A 59 6.42 -18.45 -19.34
C LYS A 59 5.10 -19.11 -18.92
N TRP A 60 4.96 -20.41 -19.14
CA TRP A 60 3.79 -21.19 -18.73
C TRP A 60 3.64 -21.35 -17.22
N ILE A 61 4.71 -21.13 -16.46
CA ILE A 61 4.71 -21.20 -14.99
C ILE A 61 4.68 -19.79 -14.41
N SER A 62 5.48 -18.87 -14.94
CA SER A 62 5.67 -17.55 -14.33
C SER A 62 4.45 -16.64 -14.45
N TYR A 63 3.74 -16.66 -15.56
CA TYR A 63 2.55 -15.82 -15.76
C TYR A 63 1.35 -16.29 -14.93
N PRO A 64 1.00 -17.60 -14.91
CA PRO A 64 -0.05 -18.09 -14.01
C PRO A 64 0.33 -17.94 -12.53
N ALA A 65 1.59 -18.18 -12.15
CA ALA A 65 2.04 -17.96 -10.77
C ALA A 65 1.92 -16.48 -10.36
N SER A 66 2.22 -15.55 -11.26
CA SER A 66 2.05 -14.10 -11.02
C SER A 66 0.57 -13.73 -10.88
N ALA A 67 -0.30 -14.24 -11.75
CA ALA A 67 -1.74 -14.01 -11.65
C ALA A 67 -2.31 -14.59 -10.34
N ALA A 68 -1.94 -15.83 -9.99
CA ALA A 68 -2.37 -16.48 -8.76
C ALA A 68 -1.84 -15.77 -7.50
N GLY A 69 -0.58 -15.32 -7.52
CA GLY A 69 -0.02 -14.52 -6.44
C GLY A 69 -0.80 -13.21 -6.24
N GLY A 70 -1.19 -12.56 -7.34
CA GLY A 70 -2.02 -11.35 -7.30
C GLY A 70 -3.44 -11.60 -6.79
N PHE A 71 -4.03 -12.76 -7.13
CA PHE A 71 -5.35 -13.16 -6.63
C PHE A 71 -5.36 -13.39 -5.10
N VAL A 72 -4.34 -14.08 -4.58
CA VAL A 72 -4.23 -14.43 -3.16
C VAL A 72 -3.88 -13.22 -2.31
N LEU A 73 -3.02 -12.33 -2.82
CA LEU A 73 -2.67 -11.11 -2.12
C LEU A 73 -3.81 -10.09 -2.33
N ALA A 74 -4.65 -9.92 -1.31
CA ALA A 74 -5.68 -8.89 -1.29
C ALA A 74 -5.05 -7.49 -1.09
N VAL A 75 -4.37 -7.01 -2.14
CA VAL A 75 -3.65 -5.73 -2.14
C VAL A 75 -4.34 -4.70 -3.04
N CYS A 76 -4.34 -3.45 -2.58
CA CYS A 76 -4.81 -2.31 -3.34
C CYS A 76 -3.72 -1.78 -4.28
N SER A 77 -4.09 -0.85 -5.15
CA SER A 77 -3.14 -0.16 -6.06
C SER A 77 -1.98 0.52 -5.32
N CYS A 78 -2.20 0.96 -4.08
CA CYS A 78 -1.18 1.60 -3.27
C CYS A 78 -0.06 0.62 -2.88
N THR A 79 -0.36 -0.65 -2.65
CA THR A 79 0.58 -1.62 -2.05
C THR A 79 1.17 -2.59 -3.07
N ILE A 80 0.52 -2.77 -4.21
CA ILE A 80 1.04 -3.57 -5.33
C ILE A 80 2.28 -2.94 -5.98
N MET A 81 2.35 -1.59 -6.04
CA MET A 81 3.47 -0.85 -6.63
C MET A 81 4.81 -1.07 -5.91
N PRO A 82 4.94 -0.87 -4.57
CA PRO A 82 6.19 -1.16 -3.87
C PRO A 82 6.51 -2.65 -3.87
N LEU A 83 5.49 -3.52 -3.85
CA LEU A 83 5.69 -4.96 -3.87
C LEU A 83 6.24 -5.42 -5.23
N PHE A 84 5.71 -4.87 -6.33
CA PHE A 84 6.27 -5.00 -7.68
C PHE A 84 7.74 -4.55 -7.73
N ALA A 85 8.04 -3.34 -7.23
CA ALA A 85 9.40 -2.81 -7.23
C ALA A 85 10.37 -3.72 -6.45
N SER A 86 9.91 -4.30 -5.35
CA SER A 86 10.68 -5.23 -4.54
C SER A 86 10.96 -6.57 -5.23
N ILE A 87 9.93 -7.24 -5.75
CA ILE A 87 10.12 -8.53 -6.45
C ILE A 87 10.96 -8.36 -7.71
N TYR A 88 10.82 -7.22 -8.41
CA TYR A 88 11.62 -6.90 -9.59
C TYR A 88 13.09 -6.65 -9.22
N LYS A 89 13.37 -5.89 -8.15
CA LYS A 89 14.75 -5.71 -7.63
C LYS A 89 15.40 -7.01 -7.17
N LYS A 90 14.62 -8.02 -6.78
CA LYS A 90 15.10 -9.36 -6.41
C LYS A 90 15.33 -10.29 -7.60
N GLY A 91 14.99 -9.89 -8.82
CA GLY A 91 15.27 -10.65 -10.03
C GLY A 91 14.07 -11.37 -10.63
N ALA A 92 12.85 -10.97 -10.28
CA ALA A 92 11.69 -11.32 -11.10
C ALA A 92 11.85 -10.74 -12.51
N GLY A 93 11.44 -11.48 -13.54
CA GLY A 93 11.39 -10.95 -14.90
C GLY A 93 10.36 -9.84 -15.01
N LEU A 94 10.62 -8.84 -15.86
CA LEU A 94 9.75 -7.68 -16.05
C LEU A 94 8.31 -8.10 -16.43
N GLY A 95 8.14 -9.08 -17.33
CA GLY A 95 6.82 -9.52 -17.78
C GLY A 95 5.94 -10.12 -16.68
N PRO A 96 6.41 -11.17 -15.96
CA PRO A 96 5.72 -11.71 -14.79
C PRO A 96 5.44 -10.66 -13.72
N ALA A 97 6.40 -9.77 -13.44
CA ALA A 97 6.23 -8.71 -12.45
C ALA A 97 5.13 -7.70 -12.86
N ILE A 98 5.09 -7.27 -14.12
CA ILE A 98 4.03 -6.40 -14.65
C ILE A 98 2.67 -7.11 -14.67
N THR A 99 2.65 -8.40 -15.00
CA THR A 99 1.43 -9.22 -14.92
C THR A 99 0.88 -9.22 -13.50
N PHE A 100 1.73 -9.46 -12.50
CA PHE A 100 1.34 -9.37 -11.09
C PHE A 100 0.80 -7.98 -10.73
N LEU A 101 1.46 -6.91 -11.19
CA LEU A 101 1.07 -5.52 -10.93
C LEU A 101 -0.35 -5.18 -11.44
N PHE A 102 -0.69 -5.61 -12.66
CA PHE A 102 -1.99 -5.33 -13.27
C PHE A 102 -3.08 -6.28 -12.78
N VAL A 103 -2.75 -7.57 -12.62
CA VAL A 103 -3.73 -8.60 -12.27
C VAL A 103 -4.11 -8.52 -10.79
N GLY A 104 -3.16 -8.26 -9.89
CA GLY A 104 -3.40 -8.33 -8.44
C GLY A 104 -4.60 -7.52 -7.94
N PRO A 105 -4.66 -6.20 -8.16
CA PRO A 105 -5.79 -5.38 -7.74
C PRO A 105 -7.09 -5.73 -8.49
N ALA A 106 -6.98 -6.27 -9.71
CA ALA A 106 -8.11 -6.52 -10.59
C ALA A 106 -8.89 -7.78 -10.21
N ILE A 107 -8.20 -8.83 -9.77
CA ILE A 107 -8.81 -10.14 -9.43
C ILE A 107 -8.77 -10.48 -7.94
N ASN A 108 -8.57 -9.51 -7.05
CA ASN A 108 -8.57 -9.82 -5.62
C ASN A 108 -9.95 -10.35 -5.15
N ILE A 109 -9.95 -11.19 -4.11
CA ILE A 109 -11.15 -11.86 -3.61
C ILE A 109 -12.26 -10.91 -3.18
N LEU A 110 -11.92 -9.77 -2.57
CA LEU A 110 -12.90 -8.75 -2.14
C LEU A 110 -13.52 -8.05 -3.35
N ALA A 111 -12.72 -7.73 -4.36
CA ALA A 111 -13.19 -7.09 -5.59
C ALA A 111 -14.13 -8.00 -6.39
N ILE A 112 -13.80 -9.30 -6.47
CA ILE A 112 -14.65 -10.29 -7.14
C ILE A 112 -15.94 -10.51 -6.35
N SER A 113 -15.84 -10.66 -5.02
CA SER A 113 -17.02 -10.84 -4.16
C SER A 113 -17.97 -9.66 -4.27
N PHE A 114 -17.47 -8.42 -4.17
CA PHE A 114 -18.30 -7.22 -4.33
C PHE A 114 -18.88 -7.09 -5.73
N THR A 115 -18.11 -7.37 -6.79
CA THR A 115 -18.64 -7.34 -8.16
C THR A 115 -19.73 -8.40 -8.35
N GLY A 116 -19.52 -9.61 -7.83
CA GLY A 116 -20.45 -10.72 -7.93
C GLY A 116 -21.77 -10.47 -7.22
N VAL A 117 -21.72 -9.85 -6.02
CA VAL A 117 -22.92 -9.52 -5.23
C VAL A 117 -23.65 -8.30 -5.79
N GLN A 118 -22.92 -7.24 -6.19
CA GLN A 118 -23.54 -5.96 -6.54
C GLN A 118 -23.97 -5.86 -8.01
N ILE A 119 -23.21 -6.48 -8.92
CA ILE A 119 -23.40 -6.35 -10.38
C ILE A 119 -23.88 -7.67 -10.99
N GLY A 120 -23.48 -8.81 -10.42
CA GLY A 120 -23.87 -10.14 -10.86
C GLY A 120 -22.68 -11.02 -11.20
N MET A 121 -22.88 -12.34 -11.13
CA MET A 121 -21.80 -13.33 -11.25
C MET A 121 -21.20 -13.37 -12.67
N ASP A 122 -22.00 -13.12 -13.71
CA ASP A 122 -21.53 -13.11 -15.10
C ASP A 122 -20.46 -12.03 -15.35
N ILE A 123 -20.68 -10.83 -14.80
CA ILE A 123 -19.72 -9.71 -14.92
C ILE A 123 -18.47 -9.95 -14.10
N ALA A 124 -18.60 -10.55 -12.91
CA ALA A 124 -17.45 -10.93 -12.11
C ALA A 124 -16.59 -12.00 -12.79
N LEU A 125 -17.21 -12.98 -13.47
CA LEU A 125 -16.48 -13.97 -14.26
C LEU A 125 -15.75 -13.32 -15.46
N ALA A 126 -16.45 -12.44 -16.17
CA ALA A 126 -15.87 -11.67 -17.27
C ALA A 126 -14.68 -10.82 -16.79
N ARG A 127 -14.78 -10.18 -15.62
CA ARG A 127 -13.69 -9.43 -14.99
C ARG A 127 -12.46 -10.30 -14.75
N ILE A 128 -12.63 -11.51 -14.21
CA ILE A 128 -11.51 -12.43 -13.96
C ILE A 128 -10.80 -12.78 -15.26
N ILE A 129 -11.56 -13.26 -16.25
CA ILE A 129 -11.01 -13.72 -17.54
C ILE A 129 -10.30 -12.56 -18.23
N LEU A 130 -10.97 -11.41 -18.34
CA LEU A 130 -10.47 -10.24 -19.05
C LEU A 130 -9.23 -9.66 -18.37
N SER A 131 -9.21 -9.58 -17.05
CA SER A 131 -8.06 -9.08 -16.29
C SER A 131 -6.84 -9.98 -16.43
N ILE A 132 -7.03 -11.31 -16.41
CA ILE A 132 -5.93 -12.26 -16.61
C ILE A 132 -5.39 -12.16 -18.04
N VAL A 133 -6.28 -12.14 -19.05
CA VAL A 133 -5.89 -12.05 -20.46
C VAL A 133 -5.13 -10.74 -20.74
N PHE A 134 -5.66 -9.60 -20.31
CA PHE A 134 -4.98 -8.33 -20.50
C PHE A 134 -3.70 -8.21 -19.68
N GLY A 135 -3.71 -8.65 -18.42
CA GLY A 135 -2.53 -8.60 -17.57
C GLY A 135 -1.37 -9.41 -18.13
N ILE A 136 -1.64 -10.65 -18.58
CA ILE A 136 -0.65 -11.50 -19.24
C ILE A 136 -0.23 -10.89 -20.58
N GLY A 137 -1.17 -10.37 -21.37
CA GLY A 137 -0.89 -9.73 -22.65
C GLY A 137 0.05 -8.52 -22.51
N ILE A 138 -0.22 -7.63 -21.56
CA ILE A 138 0.62 -6.46 -21.26
C ILE A 138 1.99 -6.92 -20.74
N GLY A 139 2.02 -7.91 -19.85
CA GLY A 139 3.29 -8.48 -19.35
C GLY A 139 4.17 -9.06 -20.46
N LEU A 140 3.57 -9.80 -21.40
CA LEU A 140 4.28 -10.36 -22.55
C LEU A 140 4.79 -9.26 -23.49
N LEU A 141 3.97 -8.24 -23.75
CA LEU A 141 4.34 -7.10 -24.58
C LEU A 141 5.53 -6.33 -23.96
N MET A 142 5.48 -6.07 -22.66
CA MET A 142 6.56 -5.39 -21.92
C MET A 142 7.85 -6.22 -21.90
N ALA A 143 7.74 -7.53 -21.67
CA ALA A 143 8.90 -8.42 -21.75
C ALA A 143 9.52 -8.47 -23.15
N TRP A 144 8.72 -8.26 -24.20
CA TRP A 144 9.20 -8.22 -25.58
C TRP A 144 9.89 -6.88 -25.91
N PHE A 145 9.27 -5.76 -25.55
CA PHE A 145 9.79 -4.42 -25.84
C PHE A 145 11.06 -4.09 -25.04
N PHE A 146 11.06 -4.40 -23.74
CA PHE A 146 12.17 -4.12 -22.82
C PHE A 146 13.09 -5.33 -22.59
N ARG A 147 13.18 -6.24 -23.58
CA ARG A 147 13.92 -7.50 -23.42
C ARG A 147 15.41 -7.30 -23.13
N ALA A 148 15.99 -6.21 -23.62
CA ALA A 148 17.40 -5.86 -23.42
C ALA A 148 17.66 -5.31 -22.01
N ASP A 149 16.85 -4.34 -21.55
CA ASP A 149 16.94 -3.81 -20.18
C ASP A 149 16.68 -4.91 -19.13
N ASP A 150 15.69 -5.77 -19.37
CA ASP A 150 15.38 -6.89 -18.48
C ASP A 150 16.49 -7.96 -18.46
N ALA A 151 17.25 -8.11 -19.55
CA ALA A 151 18.43 -8.97 -19.57
C ALA A 151 19.57 -8.38 -18.73
N ALA A 152 19.85 -7.08 -18.92
CA ALA A 152 20.87 -6.37 -18.16
C ALA A 152 20.56 -6.35 -16.65
N HIS A 153 19.29 -6.16 -16.28
CA HIS A 153 18.85 -6.19 -14.89
C HIS A 153 18.95 -7.58 -14.26
N ASN A 154 18.64 -8.65 -15.01
CA ASN A 154 18.81 -10.03 -14.55
C ASN A 154 20.30 -10.34 -14.27
N GLU A 155 21.20 -9.94 -15.17
CA GLU A 155 22.65 -10.12 -14.99
C GLU A 155 23.19 -9.33 -13.78
N ALA A 156 22.77 -8.07 -13.63
CA ALA A 156 23.13 -7.24 -12.47
C ALA A 156 22.62 -7.85 -11.17
N THR A 157 21.42 -8.42 -11.16
CA THR A 157 20.82 -9.03 -9.97
C THR A 157 21.47 -10.37 -9.62
N ASN A 158 21.89 -11.16 -10.61
CA ASN A 158 22.59 -12.43 -10.39
C ASN A 158 24.04 -12.26 -9.92
N SER A 159 24.72 -11.22 -10.39
CA SER A 159 26.07 -10.85 -9.93
C SER A 159 26.07 -10.17 -8.56
N SER A 160 24.99 -9.47 -8.22
CA SER A 160 24.81 -8.83 -6.92
C SER A 160 24.49 -9.85 -5.82
N ARG A 161 25.48 -10.16 -4.98
CA ARG A 161 25.29 -10.89 -3.69
C ARG A 161 24.41 -10.15 -2.68
N ALA A 162 23.95 -8.93 -2.98
CA ALA A 162 23.14 -8.06 -2.12
C ALA A 162 21.88 -8.73 -1.54
N PHE A 163 21.33 -9.74 -2.21
CA PHE A 163 20.18 -10.53 -1.75
C PHE A 163 20.48 -12.03 -1.53
N ALA A 164 21.71 -12.47 -1.79
CA ALA A 164 22.15 -13.87 -1.58
C ALA A 164 22.60 -14.14 -0.14
N GLN A 165 22.80 -13.07 0.65
CA GLN A 165 23.04 -13.20 2.07
C GLN A 165 21.70 -13.56 2.70
N GLY A 166 21.50 -14.85 3.01
CA GLY A 166 20.31 -15.36 3.68
C GLY A 166 20.03 -14.52 4.91
N ALA A 167 19.12 -13.55 4.75
CA ALA A 167 18.75 -12.63 5.80
C ALA A 167 17.99 -13.44 6.83
N ARG A 168 18.69 -13.93 7.85
CA ARG A 168 18.05 -14.44 9.05
C ARG A 168 17.35 -13.26 9.68
N VAL A 169 16.07 -13.13 9.38
CA VAL A 169 15.22 -12.08 9.92
C VAL A 169 15.18 -12.30 11.44
N PRO A 170 15.70 -11.35 12.24
CA PRO A 170 15.80 -11.55 13.68
C PRO A 170 14.40 -11.72 14.27
N ALA A 171 14.27 -12.53 15.32
CA ALA A 171 12.97 -12.85 15.93
C ALA A 171 12.17 -11.59 16.34
N ARG A 172 12.87 -10.49 16.66
CA ARG A 172 12.26 -9.20 16.96
C ARG A 172 11.48 -8.59 15.77
N THR A 173 11.98 -8.76 14.55
CA THR A 173 11.27 -8.29 13.33
C THR A 173 10.05 -9.15 13.06
N TRP A 174 10.10 -10.46 13.33
CA TRP A 174 8.93 -11.34 13.29
C TRP A 174 7.86 -10.92 14.30
N VAL A 175 8.26 -10.60 15.53
CA VAL A 175 7.34 -10.08 16.56
C VAL A 175 6.76 -8.74 16.14
N PHE A 176 7.57 -7.80 15.63
CA PHE A 176 7.09 -6.51 15.15
C PHE A 176 6.13 -6.65 13.97
N PHE A 177 6.43 -7.53 13.02
CA PHE A 177 5.56 -7.84 11.89
C PHE A 177 4.25 -8.48 12.34
N ALA A 178 4.29 -9.44 13.26
CA ALA A 178 3.08 -10.04 13.83
C ALA A 178 2.23 -9.02 14.59
N LEU A 179 2.86 -8.08 15.29
CA LEU A 179 2.18 -6.99 16.00
C LEU A 179 1.55 -6.00 15.02
N LEU A 180 2.25 -5.62 13.95
CA LEU A 180 1.70 -4.77 12.88
C LEU A 180 0.59 -5.45 12.09
N LEU A 181 0.75 -6.74 11.78
CA LEU A 181 -0.30 -7.54 11.16
C LEU A 181 -1.51 -7.63 12.10
N GLY A 182 -1.27 -7.81 13.41
CA GLY A 182 -2.31 -7.75 14.43
C GLY A 182 -3.04 -6.42 14.47
N VAL A 183 -2.32 -5.30 14.42
CA VAL A 183 -2.91 -3.94 14.34
C VAL A 183 -3.69 -3.74 13.03
N LEU A 184 -3.17 -4.22 11.90
CA LEU A 184 -3.87 -4.14 10.62
C LEU A 184 -5.16 -4.96 10.64
N VAL A 185 -5.11 -6.21 11.11
CA VAL A 185 -6.27 -7.11 11.25
C VAL A 185 -7.27 -6.52 12.24
N ALA A 186 -6.82 -5.96 13.35
CA ALA A 186 -7.66 -5.25 14.32
C ALA A 186 -8.33 -4.00 13.76
N GLY A 187 -7.63 -3.24 12.91
CA GLY A 187 -8.18 -2.04 12.28
C GLY A 187 -9.13 -2.36 11.13
N THR A 188 -8.94 -3.50 10.44
CA THR A 188 -9.73 -3.91 9.27
C THR A 188 -10.93 -4.78 9.64
N LEU A 189 -10.78 -5.73 10.56
CA LEU A 189 -11.91 -6.36 11.23
C LEU A 189 -12.32 -5.44 12.37
N GLN A 190 -13.33 -4.60 12.17
CA GLN A 190 -13.98 -3.82 13.23
C GLN A 190 -14.67 -4.75 14.25
N VAL A 191 -13.92 -5.64 14.90
CA VAL A 191 -14.40 -6.49 15.99
C VAL A 191 -14.63 -5.56 17.18
N SER A 192 -15.86 -5.50 17.68
CA SER A 192 -16.25 -4.62 18.80
C SER A 192 -15.27 -4.68 19.98
N VAL A 193 -14.66 -5.85 20.23
CA VAL A 193 -13.70 -6.13 21.30
C VAL A 193 -12.33 -5.46 21.12
N LEU A 194 -11.96 -4.94 19.94
CA LEU A 194 -10.70 -4.20 19.73
C LEU A 194 -10.91 -2.70 19.45
N THR A 195 -12.14 -2.30 19.13
CA THR A 195 -12.52 -0.89 18.98
C THR A 195 -12.85 -0.25 20.32
N ASP A 196 -13.15 -1.05 21.34
CA ASP A 196 -13.40 -0.57 22.70
C ASP A 196 -12.12 0.01 23.34
N SER A 197 -12.20 1.23 23.87
CA SER A 197 -11.07 1.86 24.54
C SER A 197 -10.88 1.24 25.93
N TYR A 198 -9.94 0.29 26.06
CA TYR A 198 -9.66 -0.35 27.36
C TYR A 198 -8.84 0.52 28.32
N ALA A 199 -8.17 1.56 27.82
CA ALA A 199 -7.45 2.53 28.66
C ALA A 199 -7.35 3.90 27.97
N THR A 200 -7.94 4.93 28.56
CA THR A 200 -7.80 6.33 28.14
C THR A 200 -6.81 7.02 29.06
N PHE A 201 -5.60 7.27 28.55
CA PHE A 201 -4.57 8.03 29.27
C PHE A 201 -4.68 9.50 28.86
N THR A 202 -5.27 10.34 29.70
CA THR A 202 -5.33 11.77 29.48
C THR A 202 -4.00 12.41 29.88
N LEU A 203 -3.17 12.73 28.89
CA LEU A 203 -1.95 13.51 29.11
C LEU A 203 -2.34 14.95 29.53
N PRO A 204 -1.97 15.42 30.73
CA PRO A 204 -2.30 16.76 31.19
C PRO A 204 -1.38 17.78 30.51
N GLY A 205 -1.75 18.21 29.31
CA GLY A 205 -1.03 19.23 28.55
C GLY A 205 -1.83 20.51 28.42
N ALA A 206 -1.59 21.49 29.29
CA ALA A 206 -2.20 22.83 29.17
C ALA A 206 -1.87 23.54 27.83
N TRP A 207 -0.80 23.10 27.15
CA TRP A 207 -0.37 23.58 25.84
C TRP A 207 -1.28 23.11 24.68
N ALA A 208 -1.98 21.97 24.85
CA ALA A 208 -2.78 21.38 23.79
C ALA A 208 -4.01 22.25 23.47
N GLY A 209 -4.63 22.87 24.49
CA GLY A 209 -5.77 23.77 24.29
C GLY A 209 -5.40 25.05 23.54
N SER A 210 -4.27 25.69 23.89
CA SER A 210 -3.77 26.88 23.18
C SER A 210 -3.35 26.57 21.74
N PHE A 211 -2.78 25.39 21.50
CA PHE A 211 -2.37 24.97 20.16
C PHE A 211 -3.56 24.56 19.30
N GLN A 212 -4.55 23.86 19.88
CA GLN A 212 -5.82 23.55 19.22
C GLN A 212 -6.56 24.84 18.84
N GLY A 213 -6.61 25.85 19.71
CA GLY A 213 -7.23 27.14 19.39
C GLY A 213 -6.51 27.92 18.28
N TRP A 214 -5.19 27.79 18.17
CA TRP A 214 -4.43 28.33 17.03
C TRP A 214 -4.71 27.56 15.74
N LEU A 215 -4.83 26.22 15.81
CA LEU A 215 -5.19 25.37 14.68
C LEU A 215 -6.61 25.63 14.18
N ASP A 216 -7.58 25.79 15.09
CA ASP A 216 -8.97 26.13 14.76
C ASP A 216 -9.07 27.53 14.11
N GLY A 217 -8.12 28.43 14.39
CA GLY A 217 -8.02 29.73 13.72
C GLY A 217 -7.49 29.65 12.28
N ILE A 218 -6.72 28.60 11.95
CA ILE A 218 -6.16 28.36 10.60
C ILE A 218 -7.08 27.43 9.80
N VAL A 219 -7.73 26.46 10.45
CA VAL A 219 -8.68 25.50 9.86
C VAL A 219 -9.92 25.39 10.77
N PRO A 220 -10.94 26.24 10.57
CA PRO A 220 -12.10 26.27 11.44
C PRO A 220 -12.95 24.99 11.31
N PRO A 221 -13.28 24.30 12.41
CA PRO A 221 -14.18 23.15 12.39
C PRO A 221 -15.62 23.61 12.07
N ASN A 222 -16.26 22.97 11.09
CA ASN A 222 -17.66 23.22 10.74
C ASN A 222 -18.42 21.89 10.58
N PRO A 223 -19.16 21.46 11.61
CA PRO A 223 -19.87 20.18 11.59
C PRO A 223 -21.04 20.14 10.59
N ALA A 224 -21.56 21.29 10.14
CA ALA A 224 -22.59 21.33 9.09
C ALA A 224 -22.05 21.00 7.69
N LEU A 225 -20.71 21.00 7.53
CA LEU A 225 -20.00 20.68 6.29
C LEU A 225 -19.13 19.42 6.41
N GLY A 226 -19.22 18.69 7.53
CA GLY A 226 -18.39 17.50 7.79
C GLY A 226 -16.90 17.79 8.05
N ILE A 227 -16.57 19.02 8.47
CA ILE A 227 -15.20 19.46 8.73
C ILE A 227 -14.88 19.23 10.20
N GLU A 228 -14.11 18.19 10.52
CA GLU A 228 -13.70 17.88 11.90
C GLU A 228 -12.55 18.77 12.44
N GLY A 229 -12.00 19.68 11.64
CA GLY A 229 -10.84 20.50 12.02
C GLY A 229 -9.55 19.67 12.12
N VAL A 230 -8.39 20.33 12.11
CA VAL A 230 -7.10 19.63 12.28
C VAL A 230 -6.80 19.52 13.76
N SER A 231 -6.90 18.32 14.32
CA SER A 231 -6.56 18.09 15.73
C SER A 231 -5.06 18.19 15.99
N VAL A 232 -4.67 18.55 17.22
CA VAL A 232 -3.27 18.50 17.69
C VAL A 232 -2.63 17.14 17.39
N HIS A 233 -3.41 16.06 17.52
CA HIS A 233 -2.98 14.70 17.18
C HIS A 233 -2.64 14.55 15.68
N GLY A 234 -3.45 15.11 14.79
CA GLY A 234 -3.19 15.12 13.35
C GLY A 234 -1.88 15.83 13.00
N VAL A 235 -1.58 16.96 13.63
CA VAL A 235 -0.32 17.70 13.40
C VAL A 235 0.89 16.92 13.90
N ALA A 236 0.81 16.34 15.09
CA ALA A 236 1.88 15.50 15.63
C ALA A 236 2.18 14.30 14.71
N LEU A 237 1.14 13.70 14.13
CA LEU A 237 1.27 12.58 13.19
C LEU A 237 1.89 13.00 11.85
N ILE A 238 1.56 14.18 11.33
CA ILE A 238 2.21 14.75 10.14
C ILE A 238 3.71 14.96 10.41
N GLY A 239 4.07 15.48 11.59
CA GLY A 239 5.47 15.63 12.00
C GLY A 239 6.22 14.28 12.06
N LEU A 240 5.58 13.24 12.58
CA LEU A 240 6.14 11.88 12.61
C LEU A 240 6.40 11.33 11.20
N LEU A 241 5.46 11.52 10.27
CA LEU A 241 5.60 11.09 8.87
C LEU A 241 6.79 11.78 8.17
N ILE A 242 7.01 13.07 8.44
CA ILE A 242 8.17 13.80 7.92
C ILE A 242 9.45 13.20 8.49
N LEU A 243 9.49 12.91 9.78
CA LEU A 243 10.63 12.28 10.46
C LEU A 243 10.95 10.88 9.90
N ILE A 244 9.93 10.04 9.70
CA ILE A 244 10.09 8.72 9.09
C ILE A 244 10.61 8.86 7.65
N SER A 245 10.10 9.83 6.89
CA SER A 245 10.56 10.08 5.52
C SER A 245 12.03 10.50 5.48
N VAL A 246 12.46 11.36 6.41
CA VAL A 246 13.86 11.78 6.56
C VAL A 246 14.75 10.61 7.01
N ALA A 247 14.28 9.81 7.97
CA ALA A 247 15.01 8.64 8.46
C ALA A 247 15.18 7.56 7.37
N ALA A 248 14.12 7.29 6.59
CA ALA A 248 14.17 6.36 5.47
C ALA A 248 15.10 6.84 4.34
N TRP A 249 15.30 8.16 4.22
CA TRP A 249 16.27 8.72 3.26
C TRP A 249 17.72 8.53 3.73
N LEU A 250 17.96 8.41 5.03
CA LEU A 250 19.28 8.25 5.64
C LEU A 250 19.73 6.78 5.78
N GLY A 251 18.82 5.80 5.60
CA GLY A 251 19.14 4.37 5.51
C GLY A 251 18.36 3.49 6.47
#